data_AF-A0A3N5J767-F1
#
_entry.id   AF-A0A3N5J767-F1
#
_cell.length_a   1.000
_cell.length_b   1.000
_cell.length_c   1.000
_cell.angle_alpha   90.00
_cell.angle_beta   90.00
_cell.angle_gamma   90.00
#
_symmetry.space_group_name_H-M   'P 1'
#
loop_
_entity.id
_entity.type
_entity.pdbx_description
1 polymer ?
#
loop_
_entity_poly.entity_id
_entity_poly.type
_entity_poly.pdbx_seq_one_letter_code
_entity_poly.pdbx_strand_id
1 'polypeptide(L)'
;MGKDTLSEKDVVQGLGGNLGLSSIRYSFGSFGNAARAAGLKVRAPGEHLRARGNILADDDLFSSLLQMESRLGHIPGAGECNAYGKYSVRPFTKRFGAWPNVLQHYRKWKVDNMQTPSSGNIQSDSDNTEPIPSKPIHQGSKFKGRPPVIYGEPIDFRGLRNAPTNEMGVVYLFAMVSRELGFMINAIGSAFPDCEGTYLYDAKQNQWAAARIEFEFVASNFKAHGHDPDQCDFIVCWKNDWLDCPVTVIELSKEILKLPSR
;
A
#
# COMPACT_ATOMS: atom_id res chain seq x y z
N MET A 1 27.03 6.01 -45.62
CA MET A 1 27.30 5.47 -44.27
C MET A 1 25.96 5.19 -43.60
N GLY A 2 25.62 3.90 -43.43
CA GLY A 2 24.35 3.49 -42.83
C GLY A 2 24.32 3.86 -41.35
N LYS A 3 23.17 4.35 -40.87
CA LYS A 3 22.98 4.55 -39.44
C LYS A 3 22.68 3.19 -38.81
N ASP A 4 23.51 2.77 -37.86
CA ASP A 4 23.28 1.53 -37.07
C ASP A 4 22.13 1.66 -36.05
N THR A 5 21.51 2.84 -35.99
CA THR A 5 20.44 3.22 -35.07
C THR A 5 19.41 4.09 -35.79
N LEU A 6 18.12 3.83 -35.61
CA LEU A 6 17.02 4.61 -36.19
C LEU A 6 16.17 5.22 -35.07
N SER A 7 15.80 6.49 -35.23
CA SER A 7 14.79 7.14 -34.39
C SER A 7 13.41 7.09 -35.05
N GLU A 8 12.34 7.24 -34.27
CA GLU A 8 10.97 7.34 -34.82
C GLU A 8 10.85 8.44 -35.88
N LYS A 9 11.60 9.54 -35.74
CA LYS A 9 11.65 10.62 -36.74
C LYS A 9 12.32 10.19 -38.04
N ASP A 10 13.38 9.39 -37.97
CA ASP A 10 14.05 8.84 -39.17
C ASP A 10 13.12 7.88 -39.94
N VAL A 11 12.28 7.12 -39.22
CA VAL A 11 11.30 6.20 -39.81
C VAL A 11 10.14 6.96 -40.48
N VAL A 12 9.63 8.00 -39.81
CA VAL A 12 8.58 8.87 -40.37
C VAL A 12 9.06 9.64 -41.60
N GLN A 13 10.34 10.05 -41.61
CA GLN A 13 10.94 10.82 -42.69
C GLN A 13 11.46 9.93 -43.85
N GLY A 14 11.89 8.70 -43.56
CA GLY A 14 12.48 7.77 -44.54
C GLY A 14 11.49 6.85 -45.26
N LEU A 15 10.32 6.56 -44.69
CA LEU A 15 9.29 5.71 -45.31
C LEU A 15 8.25 6.48 -46.13
N GLY A 16 8.48 7.77 -46.37
CA GLY A 16 7.63 8.60 -47.22
C GLY A 16 6.16 8.64 -46.80
N GLY A 17 5.86 8.41 -45.52
CA GLY A 17 4.49 8.41 -44.99
C GLY A 17 3.66 7.14 -45.24
N ASN A 18 4.22 6.06 -45.82
CA ASN A 18 3.43 4.89 -46.22
C ASN A 18 3.29 3.77 -45.18
N LEU A 19 3.96 3.87 -44.02
CA LEU A 19 3.75 2.97 -42.88
C LEU A 19 3.64 3.81 -41.61
N GLY A 20 2.42 3.95 -41.10
CA GLY A 20 2.16 4.67 -39.86
C GLY A 20 2.74 3.93 -38.64
N LEU A 21 3.14 4.67 -37.61
CA LEU A 21 3.59 4.13 -36.31
C LEU A 21 2.58 3.13 -35.71
N SER A 22 1.30 3.28 -36.06
CA SER A 22 0.21 2.37 -35.74
C SER A 22 0.42 0.95 -36.28
N SER A 23 0.93 0.79 -37.51
CA SER A 23 1.20 -0.53 -38.12
C SER A 23 2.40 -1.22 -37.47
N ILE A 24 3.44 -0.45 -37.09
CA ILE A 24 4.61 -0.98 -36.37
C ILE A 24 4.18 -1.51 -34.99
N ARG A 25 3.29 -0.78 -34.33
CA ARG A 25 2.73 -1.19 -33.04
C ARG A 25 1.81 -2.41 -33.15
N TYR A 26 1.05 -2.54 -34.24
CA TYR A 26 0.18 -3.69 -34.50
C TYR A 26 0.98 -4.97 -34.80
N SER A 27 2.03 -4.89 -35.61
CA SER A 27 2.79 -6.07 -36.04
C SER A 27 3.91 -6.49 -35.08
N PHE A 28 4.51 -5.55 -34.33
CA PHE A 28 5.69 -5.83 -33.48
C PHE A 28 5.49 -5.45 -32.00
N GLY A 29 4.33 -4.89 -31.65
CA GLY A 29 3.98 -4.47 -30.28
C GLY A 29 4.67 -3.18 -29.81
N SER A 30 5.95 -2.98 -30.14
CA SER A 30 6.70 -1.76 -29.82
C SER A 30 7.79 -1.44 -30.86
N PHE A 31 8.17 -0.17 -30.94
CA PHE A 31 9.25 0.29 -31.82
C PHE A 31 10.59 -0.36 -31.48
N GLY A 32 10.88 -0.59 -30.20
CA GLY A 32 12.09 -1.28 -29.77
C GLY A 32 12.17 -2.74 -30.21
N ASN A 33 11.02 -3.44 -30.28
CA ASN A 33 10.95 -4.79 -30.82
C ASN A 33 11.12 -4.82 -32.33
N ALA A 34 10.49 -3.86 -33.05
CA ALA A 34 10.68 -3.71 -34.49
C ALA A 34 12.14 -3.39 -34.86
N ALA A 35 12.81 -2.52 -34.10
CA ALA A 35 14.22 -2.20 -34.30
C ALA A 35 15.15 -3.39 -34.05
N ARG A 36 14.89 -4.20 -33.00
CA ARG A 36 15.63 -5.46 -32.77
C ARG A 36 15.37 -6.50 -33.86
N ALA A 37 14.13 -6.63 -34.33
CA ALA A 37 13.77 -7.55 -35.42
C ALA A 37 14.41 -7.13 -36.76
N ALA A 38 14.68 -5.84 -36.95
CA ALA A 38 15.40 -5.29 -38.10
C ALA A 38 16.94 -5.33 -37.95
N GLY A 39 17.47 -5.94 -36.88
CA GLY A 39 18.91 -6.04 -36.64
C GLY A 39 19.59 -4.74 -36.20
N LEU A 40 18.84 -3.73 -35.77
CA LEU A 40 19.38 -2.44 -35.36
C LEU A 40 19.75 -2.42 -33.88
N LYS A 41 20.83 -1.69 -33.55
CA LYS A 41 21.25 -1.50 -32.16
C LYS A 41 20.35 -0.48 -31.48
N VAL A 42 19.70 -0.88 -30.39
CA VAL A 42 18.86 0.03 -29.60
C VAL A 42 19.77 0.81 -28.64
N ARG A 43 19.72 2.15 -28.69
CA ARG A 43 20.47 2.99 -27.73
C ARG A 43 19.98 2.75 -26.29
N ALA A 44 20.92 2.78 -25.33
CA ALA A 44 20.61 2.60 -23.92
C ALA A 44 19.55 3.62 -23.45
N PRO A 45 18.57 3.20 -22.63
CA PRO A 45 17.57 4.11 -22.10
C PRO A 45 18.24 5.29 -21.36
N GLY A 46 17.88 6.53 -21.72
CA GLY A 46 18.25 7.74 -20.98
C GLY A 46 19.39 8.60 -21.55
N GLU A 47 20.14 8.15 -22.56
CA GLU A 47 21.28 8.92 -23.07
C GLU A 47 20.87 10.23 -23.78
N HIS A 48 19.67 10.26 -24.37
CA HIS A 48 19.08 11.44 -25.00
C HIS A 48 18.51 12.47 -23.99
N LEU A 49 18.44 12.13 -22.70
CA LEU A 49 17.79 12.94 -21.65
C LEU A 49 18.76 13.85 -20.89
N ARG A 50 20.08 13.68 -21.04
CA ARG A 50 21.09 14.53 -20.38
C ARG A 50 21.21 15.94 -20.97
N ALA A 51 20.61 16.20 -22.13
CA ALA A 51 20.87 17.42 -22.91
C ALA A 51 19.81 18.52 -22.83
N ARG A 52 18.61 18.31 -22.24
CA ARG A 52 17.58 19.36 -22.10
C ARG A 52 16.80 19.20 -20.80
N GLY A 53 16.85 20.23 -19.96
CA GLY A 53 16.38 20.23 -18.58
C GLY A 53 14.95 19.72 -18.35
N ASN A 54 14.80 19.09 -17.17
CA ASN A 54 13.58 18.77 -16.45
C ASN A 54 12.55 17.84 -17.10
N ILE A 55 12.92 16.56 -17.22
CA ILE A 55 11.97 15.44 -17.14
C ILE A 55 12.66 14.31 -16.35
N LEU A 56 12.41 14.21 -15.04
CA LEU A 56 12.87 13.07 -14.21
C LEU A 56 12.47 11.75 -14.87
N ALA A 57 13.27 10.70 -14.91
CA ALA A 57 12.81 9.42 -15.44
C ALA A 57 11.91 8.70 -14.44
N ASP A 58 11.02 7.82 -14.91
CA ASP A 58 10.17 7.01 -14.01
C ASP A 58 11.04 6.11 -13.10
N ASP A 59 12.17 5.63 -13.61
CA ASP A 59 13.16 4.86 -12.85
C ASP A 59 13.81 5.68 -11.74
N ASP A 60 14.10 6.97 -11.96
CA ASP A 60 14.68 7.86 -10.94
C ASP A 60 13.68 8.13 -9.81
N LEU A 61 12.39 8.24 -10.15
CA LEU A 61 11.31 8.43 -9.20
C LEU A 61 11.14 7.17 -8.34
N PHE A 62 11.02 5.99 -8.95
CA PHE A 62 10.83 4.75 -8.20
C PHE A 62 12.09 4.28 -7.46
N SER A 63 13.30 4.59 -7.96
CA SER A 63 14.55 4.37 -7.22
C SER A 63 14.60 5.20 -5.94
N SER A 64 14.09 6.44 -5.97
CA SER A 64 14.02 7.27 -4.76
C SER A 64 13.02 6.74 -3.73
N LEU A 65 11.91 6.13 -4.18
CA LEU A 65 10.95 5.44 -3.31
C LEU A 65 11.56 4.16 -2.72
N LEU A 66 12.35 3.42 -3.51
CA LEU A 66 13.05 2.22 -3.03
C LEU A 66 14.09 2.55 -1.96
N GLN A 67 14.89 3.60 -2.16
CA GLN A 67 15.83 4.06 -1.14
C GLN A 67 15.14 4.49 0.15
N MET A 68 13.98 5.12 0.03
CA MET A 68 13.18 5.50 1.19
C MET A 68 12.58 4.28 1.89
N GLU A 69 12.05 3.31 1.14
CA GLU A 69 11.57 2.04 1.70
C GLU A 69 12.69 1.30 2.45
N SER A 70 13.90 1.24 1.88
CA SER A 70 15.07 0.63 2.55
C SER A 70 15.47 1.37 3.82
N ARG A 71 15.25 2.69 3.90
CA ARG A 71 15.58 3.50 5.07
C ARG A 71 14.50 3.43 6.16
N LEU A 72 13.22 3.36 5.77
CA LEU A 72 12.07 3.35 6.69
C LEU A 72 11.66 1.94 7.11
N GLY A 73 12.06 0.91 6.36
CA GLY A 73 11.66 -0.48 6.60
C GLY A 73 10.23 -0.80 6.15
N HIS A 74 9.51 0.17 5.57
CA HIS A 74 8.16 0.00 5.03
C HIS A 74 7.94 0.90 3.79
N ILE A 75 6.90 0.58 3.00
CA ILE A 75 6.56 1.36 1.81
C ILE A 75 6.12 2.78 2.24
N PRO A 76 6.76 3.84 1.72
CA PRO A 76 6.46 5.20 2.18
C PRO A 76 5.11 5.73 1.70
N GLY A 77 4.37 6.40 2.60
CA GLY A 77 3.16 7.15 2.31
C GLY A 77 3.42 8.50 1.61
N ALA A 78 2.35 9.16 1.15
CA ALA A 78 2.46 10.46 0.48
C ALA A 78 3.02 11.54 1.41
N GLY A 79 2.59 11.55 2.68
CA GLY A 79 3.09 12.48 3.69
C GLY A 79 4.59 12.29 3.95
N GLU A 80 5.04 11.04 4.04
CA GLU A 80 6.44 10.69 4.27
C GLU A 80 7.31 11.00 3.05
N CYS A 81 6.79 10.80 1.84
CA CYS A 81 7.46 11.24 0.62
C CYS A 81 7.56 12.76 0.53
N ASN A 82 6.57 13.50 1.03
CA ASN A 82 6.63 14.95 1.04
C ASN A 82 7.56 15.50 2.14
N ALA A 83 7.65 14.82 3.27
CA ALA A 83 8.45 15.23 4.43
C ALA A 83 9.92 14.81 4.32
N TYR A 84 10.19 13.60 3.81
CA TYR A 84 11.51 12.96 3.84
C TYR A 84 12.03 12.58 2.45
N GLY A 85 11.25 12.85 1.39
CA GLY A 85 11.57 12.44 0.03
C GLY A 85 12.52 13.38 -0.69
N LYS A 86 13.33 12.77 -1.54
CA LYS A 86 14.18 13.49 -2.50
C LYS A 86 13.35 14.33 -3.47
N TYR A 87 12.12 13.92 -3.74
CA TYR A 87 11.16 14.62 -4.58
C TYR A 87 9.85 14.80 -3.82
N SER A 88 9.17 15.92 -4.06
CA SER A 88 7.79 16.11 -3.56
C SER A 88 6.84 15.08 -4.17
N VAL A 89 5.62 14.99 -3.65
CA VAL A 89 4.60 14.05 -4.15
C VAL A 89 4.16 14.39 -5.59
N ARG A 90 4.33 15.64 -6.03
CA ARG A 90 3.78 16.18 -7.28
C ARG A 90 4.28 15.51 -8.57
N PRO A 91 5.58 15.18 -8.75
CA PRO A 91 6.07 14.45 -9.93
C PRO A 91 5.48 13.04 -10.02
N PHE A 92 5.27 12.37 -8.89
CA PHE A 92 4.64 11.05 -8.84
C PHE A 92 3.16 11.14 -9.23
N THR A 93 2.41 12.05 -8.60
CA THR A 93 0.97 12.12 -8.82
C THR A 93 0.59 12.70 -10.19
N LYS A 94 1.41 13.60 -10.73
CA LYS A 94 1.25 14.12 -12.10
C LYS A 94 1.39 13.01 -13.15
N ARG A 95 2.21 11.99 -12.90
CA ARG A 95 2.48 10.91 -13.86
C ARG A 95 1.62 9.67 -13.66
N PHE A 96 1.46 9.24 -12.41
CA PHE A 96 0.82 7.98 -12.08
C PHE A 96 -0.57 8.17 -11.44
N GLY A 97 -0.99 9.41 -11.18
CA GLY A 97 -2.32 9.72 -10.63
C GLY A 97 -2.33 9.76 -9.10
N ALA A 98 -3.43 9.31 -8.47
CA ALA A 98 -3.51 9.31 -7.01
C ALA A 98 -2.37 8.48 -6.37
N TRP A 99 -1.98 8.80 -5.14
CA TRP A 99 -0.87 8.11 -4.47
C TRP A 99 -0.99 6.57 -4.43
N PRO A 100 -2.17 5.97 -4.25
CA PRO A 100 -2.32 4.51 -4.38
C PRO A 100 -1.86 3.95 -5.74
N ASN A 101 -2.09 4.70 -6.82
CA ASN A 101 -1.62 4.32 -8.15
C ASN A 101 -0.09 4.44 -8.26
N VAL A 102 0.51 5.46 -7.65
CA VAL A 102 1.97 5.59 -7.55
C VAL A 102 2.57 4.34 -6.91
N LEU A 103 2.01 3.87 -5.79
CA LEU A 103 2.47 2.67 -5.11
C LEU A 103 2.25 1.39 -5.92
N GLN A 104 1.17 1.32 -6.70
CA GLN A 104 0.93 0.21 -7.63
C GLN A 104 2.01 0.16 -8.72
N HIS A 105 2.31 1.29 -9.36
CA HIS A 105 3.37 1.38 -10.37
C HIS A 105 4.76 1.10 -9.76
N TYR A 106 5.00 1.58 -8.55
CA TYR A 106 6.23 1.32 -7.80
C TYR A 106 6.45 -0.18 -7.53
N ARG A 107 5.41 -0.89 -7.03
CA ARG A 107 5.51 -2.35 -6.77
C ARG A 107 5.81 -3.14 -8.04
N LYS A 108 5.17 -2.78 -9.15
CA LYS A 108 5.44 -3.39 -10.45
C LYS A 108 6.88 -3.14 -10.89
N TRP A 109 7.31 -1.88 -10.83
CA TRP A 109 8.68 -1.49 -11.15
C TRP A 109 9.70 -2.25 -10.28
N LYS A 110 9.43 -2.41 -8.98
CA LYS A 110 10.30 -3.14 -8.04
C LYS A 110 10.45 -4.61 -8.42
N VAL A 111 9.36 -5.30 -8.78
CA VAL A 111 9.40 -6.70 -9.24
C VAL A 111 10.19 -6.83 -10.55
N ASP A 112 9.94 -5.93 -11.50
CA ASP A 112 10.60 -5.94 -12.82
C ASP A 112 12.10 -5.62 -12.73
N ASN A 113 12.53 -4.86 -11.71
CA ASN A 113 13.93 -4.44 -11.52
C ASN A 113 14.69 -5.26 -10.45
N MET A 114 14.06 -6.22 -9.75
CA MET A 114 14.69 -7.01 -8.66
C MET A 114 14.77 -8.55 -8.89
N GLN A 115 14.49 -9.07 -10.09
CA GLN A 115 14.77 -10.48 -10.47
C GLN A 115 16.17 -10.55 -11.13
N THR A 116 17.24 -11.28 -10.71
CA THR A 116 17.52 -12.58 -10.03
C THR A 116 19.05 -12.67 -9.65
N PRO A 117 19.65 -13.76 -9.08
CA PRO A 117 19.14 -14.97 -8.42
C PRO A 117 19.73 -15.26 -7.02
N SER A 118 19.04 -16.07 -6.20
CA SER A 118 19.66 -17.21 -5.51
C SER A 118 18.60 -18.15 -4.93
N SER A 119 18.58 -19.36 -5.49
CA SER A 119 17.93 -20.56 -4.99
C SER A 119 18.40 -20.93 -3.58
N GLY A 120 17.50 -21.47 -2.78
CA GLY A 120 17.81 -22.10 -1.49
C GLY A 120 16.60 -22.85 -0.96
N ASN A 121 16.49 -24.12 -1.35
CA ASN A 121 15.54 -25.13 -0.88
C ASN A 121 15.40 -25.17 0.65
N ILE A 122 14.17 -25.19 1.18
CA ILE A 122 13.78 -26.05 2.32
C ILE A 122 12.39 -26.62 2.01
N GLN A 123 12.29 -27.94 2.18
CA GLN A 123 11.15 -28.79 1.87
C GLN A 123 9.92 -28.51 2.74
N SER A 124 8.78 -28.77 2.11
CA SER A 124 7.42 -28.89 2.59
C SER A 124 7.24 -29.83 3.78
N ASP A 125 6.35 -29.46 4.71
CA ASP A 125 5.23 -30.34 5.09
C ASP A 125 4.12 -29.57 5.82
N SER A 126 2.87 -29.92 5.47
CA SER A 126 1.58 -29.67 6.14
C SER A 126 1.07 -28.22 6.30
N ASP A 127 0.23 -27.75 5.37
CA ASP A 127 -1.25 -27.84 5.44
C ASP A 127 -1.83 -26.86 4.40
N ASN A 128 -2.31 -27.41 3.28
CA ASN A 128 -2.72 -26.62 2.11
C ASN A 128 -4.10 -25.99 2.34
N THR A 129 -4.12 -24.75 2.79
CA THR A 129 -5.14 -23.78 2.35
C THR A 129 -4.43 -22.57 1.74
N GLU A 130 -4.00 -22.73 0.49
CA GLU A 130 -3.43 -21.64 -0.32
C GLU A 130 -4.48 -20.51 -0.46
N PRO A 131 -4.16 -19.25 -0.12
CA PRO A 131 -5.01 -18.12 -0.45
C PRO A 131 -5.05 -17.98 -1.98
N ILE A 132 -6.25 -18.04 -2.55
CA ILE A 132 -6.47 -17.84 -3.98
C ILE A 132 -5.83 -16.49 -4.41
N PRO A 133 -4.94 -16.47 -5.42
CA PRO A 133 -4.35 -15.22 -5.91
C PRO A 133 -5.43 -14.38 -6.62
N SER A 134 -6.02 -13.43 -5.90
CA SER A 134 -6.96 -12.47 -6.47
C SER A 134 -6.18 -11.38 -7.23
N LYS A 135 -5.97 -11.60 -8.53
CA LYS A 135 -5.65 -10.47 -9.43
C LYS A 135 -6.80 -9.47 -9.33
N PRO A 136 -6.56 -8.16 -9.10
CA PRO A 136 -7.65 -7.18 -9.14
C PRO A 136 -8.28 -7.23 -10.54
N ILE A 137 -9.58 -7.56 -10.60
CA ILE A 137 -10.36 -7.49 -11.84
C ILE A 137 -10.35 -6.02 -12.27
N HIS A 138 -9.86 -5.75 -13.48
CA HIS A 138 -9.75 -4.42 -14.05
C HIS A 138 -11.01 -3.57 -13.80
N GLN A 139 -10.86 -2.45 -13.09
CA GLN A 139 -11.86 -1.36 -13.07
C GLN A 139 -11.83 -0.63 -14.41
N GLY A 140 -12.31 -1.32 -15.44
CA GLY A 140 -12.47 -0.84 -16.80
C GLY A 140 -13.93 -0.60 -17.13
N SER A 141 -14.69 0.07 -16.27
CA SER A 141 -15.94 0.67 -16.69
C SER A 141 -16.19 1.94 -15.89
N LYS A 142 -16.39 3.05 -16.61
CA LYS A 142 -16.98 4.26 -16.04
C LYS A 142 -18.42 3.92 -15.69
N PHE A 143 -18.67 3.29 -14.54
CA PHE A 143 -20.02 3.13 -14.03
C PHE A 143 -20.57 4.54 -13.80
N LYS A 144 -21.55 4.96 -14.62
CA LYS A 144 -22.38 6.12 -14.31
C LYS A 144 -23.29 5.70 -13.16
N GLY A 145 -22.91 6.03 -11.93
CA GLY A 145 -23.62 5.63 -10.72
C GLY A 145 -22.92 6.08 -9.44
N ARG A 146 -23.53 5.77 -8.29
CA ARG A 146 -22.95 6.01 -6.95
C ARG A 146 -21.56 5.37 -6.89
N PRO A 147 -20.55 6.03 -6.29
CA PRO A 147 -19.24 5.41 -6.09
C PRO A 147 -19.39 4.05 -5.38
N PRO A 148 -18.56 3.05 -5.74
CA PRO A 148 -18.62 1.73 -5.13
C PRO A 148 -18.41 1.85 -3.62
N VAL A 149 -19.16 1.06 -2.85
CA VAL A 149 -18.89 0.88 -1.43
C VAL A 149 -17.62 0.03 -1.33
N ILE A 150 -16.63 0.55 -0.62
CA ILE A 150 -15.36 -0.13 -0.38
C ILE A 150 -15.49 -0.97 0.89
N TYR A 151 -15.07 -2.22 0.80
CA TYR A 151 -14.97 -3.15 1.93
C TYR A 151 -13.51 -3.51 2.17
N GLY A 152 -13.17 -3.83 3.42
CA GLY A 152 -11.87 -4.38 3.77
C GLY A 152 -11.69 -5.81 3.26
N GLU A 153 -10.55 -6.41 3.57
CA GLU A 153 -10.29 -7.81 3.25
C GLU A 153 -11.31 -8.74 3.95
N PRO A 154 -11.69 -9.87 3.34
CA PRO A 154 -12.56 -10.84 4.00
C PRO A 154 -11.93 -11.37 5.29
N ILE A 155 -12.69 -11.34 6.38
CA ILE A 155 -12.30 -11.89 7.69
C ILE A 155 -13.31 -12.92 8.22
N ASP A 156 -14.56 -12.89 7.75
CA ASP A 156 -15.66 -13.78 8.15
C ASP A 156 -15.70 -14.10 9.66
N PHE A 157 -15.56 -13.06 10.48
CA PHE A 157 -15.44 -13.17 11.93
C PHE A 157 -16.75 -12.76 12.60
N ARG A 158 -17.46 -13.71 13.20
CA ARG A 158 -18.68 -13.49 14.01
C ARG A 158 -19.76 -12.64 13.34
N GLY A 159 -19.98 -12.89 12.05
CA GLY A 159 -20.94 -12.14 11.23
C GLY A 159 -20.40 -10.85 10.62
N LEU A 160 -19.21 -10.38 11.01
CA LEU A 160 -18.49 -9.33 10.31
C LEU A 160 -17.66 -9.94 9.18
N ARG A 161 -18.15 -9.80 7.94
CA ARG A 161 -17.53 -10.46 6.77
C ARG A 161 -16.21 -9.84 6.34
N ASN A 162 -16.08 -8.52 6.47
CA ASN A 162 -14.94 -7.78 5.94
C ASN A 162 -14.28 -6.97 7.07
N ALA A 163 -12.97 -6.80 6.97
CA ALA A 163 -12.18 -6.00 7.87
C ALA A 163 -12.67 -4.55 7.95
N PRO A 164 -12.48 -3.89 9.12
CA PRO A 164 -12.64 -2.44 9.24
C PRO A 164 -11.87 -1.68 8.17
N THR A 165 -12.42 -0.54 7.75
CA THR A 165 -11.78 0.40 6.81
C THR A 165 -11.68 1.83 7.36
N ASN A 166 -12.13 2.04 8.59
CA ASN A 166 -12.17 3.31 9.33
C ASN A 166 -12.30 3.03 10.83
N GLU A 167 -12.27 4.08 11.68
CA GLU A 167 -12.40 3.95 13.14
C GLU A 167 -13.73 3.29 13.54
N MET A 168 -14.85 3.65 12.90
CA MET A 168 -16.16 3.09 13.26
C MET A 168 -16.23 1.56 13.12
N GLY A 169 -15.55 1.00 12.12
CA GLY A 169 -15.42 -0.46 11.99
C GLY A 169 -14.59 -1.08 13.12
N VAL A 170 -13.56 -0.37 13.60
CA VAL A 170 -12.74 -0.77 14.77
C VAL A 170 -13.59 -0.76 16.03
N VAL A 171 -14.36 0.30 16.27
CA VAL A 171 -15.29 0.41 17.42
C VAL A 171 -16.27 -0.77 17.43
N TYR A 172 -16.90 -1.06 16.29
CA TYR A 172 -17.85 -2.15 16.17
C TYR A 172 -17.20 -3.52 16.45
N LEU A 173 -16.04 -3.78 15.86
CA LEU A 173 -15.32 -5.04 16.07
C LEU A 173 -14.86 -5.19 17.52
N PHE A 174 -14.30 -4.14 18.13
CA PHE A 174 -13.91 -4.19 19.53
C PHE A 174 -15.11 -4.44 20.45
N ALA A 175 -16.25 -3.80 20.20
CA ALA A 175 -17.46 -4.06 20.99
C ALA A 175 -17.85 -5.55 20.97
N MET A 176 -17.65 -6.25 19.84
CA MET A 176 -17.91 -7.70 19.71
C MET A 176 -16.97 -8.57 20.53
N VAL A 177 -15.72 -8.16 20.74
CA VAL A 177 -14.66 -9.00 21.37
C VAL A 177 -14.19 -8.48 22.73
N SER A 178 -14.65 -7.30 23.15
CA SER A 178 -14.19 -6.59 24.35
C SER A 178 -14.11 -7.48 25.59
N ARG A 179 -15.15 -8.28 25.86
CA ARG A 179 -15.20 -9.19 27.01
C ARG A 179 -14.10 -10.26 26.99
N GLU A 180 -13.79 -10.82 25.84
CA GLU A 180 -12.74 -11.84 25.71
C GLU A 180 -11.34 -11.23 25.78
N LEU A 181 -11.22 -9.97 25.37
CA LEU A 181 -10.00 -9.20 25.59
C LEU A 181 -9.87 -8.69 27.03
N GLY A 182 -10.83 -9.02 27.91
CA GLY A 182 -10.80 -8.64 29.33
C GLY A 182 -11.30 -7.23 29.60
N PHE A 183 -12.15 -6.67 28.74
CA PHE A 183 -12.75 -5.34 28.90
C PHE A 183 -14.26 -5.41 29.16
N MET A 184 -14.76 -4.49 29.97
CA MET A 184 -16.19 -4.18 30.12
C MET A 184 -16.41 -2.70 29.78
N ILE A 185 -17.19 -2.46 28.72
CA ILE A 185 -17.45 -1.11 28.22
C ILE A 185 -18.59 -0.46 29.00
N ASN A 186 -18.36 0.76 29.50
CA ASN A 186 -19.35 1.54 30.22
C ASN A 186 -20.01 2.58 29.30
N ALA A 187 -19.19 3.30 28.51
CA ALA A 187 -19.66 4.33 27.60
C ALA A 187 -18.74 4.45 26.38
N ILE A 188 -19.33 4.79 25.22
CA ILE A 188 -18.63 5.14 23.99
C ILE A 188 -19.10 6.55 23.60
N GLY A 189 -18.15 7.42 23.31
CA GLY A 189 -18.37 8.80 22.92
C GLY A 189 -17.67 9.15 21.60
N SER A 190 -17.57 10.44 21.33
CA SER A 190 -16.86 11.01 20.17
C SER A 190 -15.84 12.07 20.61
N ALA A 191 -15.57 12.13 21.91
CA ALA A 191 -14.67 13.09 22.51
C ALA A 191 -13.56 12.29 23.15
N PHE A 192 -12.33 12.73 22.96
CA PHE A 192 -11.17 12.09 23.51
C PHE A 192 -11.20 12.04 25.06
N PRO A 193 -10.90 10.87 25.68
CA PRO A 193 -10.79 9.56 25.06
C PRO A 193 -12.17 8.99 24.67
N ASP A 194 -12.26 8.36 23.49
CA ASP A 194 -13.53 7.96 22.86
C ASP A 194 -14.32 6.87 23.60
N CYS A 195 -13.72 6.20 24.58
CA CYS A 195 -14.38 5.12 25.30
C CYS A 195 -13.92 5.02 26.75
N GLU A 196 -14.88 4.78 27.64
CA GLU A 196 -14.66 4.51 29.05
C GLU A 196 -15.17 3.11 29.41
N GLY A 197 -14.39 2.40 30.21
CA GLY A 197 -14.73 1.08 30.67
C GLY A 197 -13.89 0.63 31.85
N THR A 198 -13.83 -0.68 32.03
CA THR A 198 -12.91 -1.35 32.95
C THR A 198 -12.19 -2.48 32.23
N TYR A 199 -11.01 -2.81 32.70
CA TYR A 199 -10.23 -3.95 32.19
C TYR A 199 -9.78 -4.86 33.34
N LEU A 200 -9.57 -6.13 33.03
CA LEU A 200 -9.08 -7.13 33.97
C LEU A 200 -7.59 -6.89 34.22
N TYR A 201 -7.28 -6.25 35.35
CA TYR A 201 -5.93 -5.86 35.74
C TYR A 201 -5.12 -7.02 36.32
N ASP A 202 -5.73 -7.81 37.21
CA ASP A 202 -5.13 -9.03 37.76
C ASP A 202 -6.15 -10.17 37.70
N ALA A 203 -5.93 -11.10 36.76
CA ALA A 203 -6.78 -12.27 36.57
C ALA A 203 -6.75 -13.24 37.77
N LYS A 204 -5.64 -13.32 38.52
CA LYS A 204 -5.52 -14.24 39.68
C LYS A 204 -6.32 -13.73 40.87
N GLN A 205 -6.33 -12.42 41.05
CA GLN A 205 -7.06 -11.76 42.14
C GLN A 205 -8.46 -11.28 41.73
N ASN A 206 -8.84 -11.47 40.46
CA ASN A 206 -10.08 -10.97 39.87
C ASN A 206 -10.27 -9.45 40.10
N GLN A 207 -9.20 -8.68 39.92
CA GLN A 207 -9.21 -7.22 40.08
C GLN A 207 -9.41 -6.53 38.74
N TRP A 208 -10.25 -5.50 38.75
CA TRP A 208 -10.60 -4.69 37.59
C TRP A 208 -10.20 -3.24 37.85
N ALA A 209 -9.67 -2.57 36.82
CA ALA A 209 -9.27 -1.16 36.87
C ALA A 209 -9.98 -0.35 35.79
N ALA A 210 -10.01 0.97 35.93
CA ALA A 210 -10.57 1.86 34.92
C ALA A 210 -9.77 1.80 33.61
N ALA A 211 -10.46 1.88 32.48
CA ALA A 211 -9.86 1.94 31.15
C ALA A 211 -10.38 3.17 30.40
N ARG A 212 -9.47 4.08 30.05
CA ARG A 212 -9.69 5.14 29.05
C ARG A 212 -9.11 4.67 27.73
N ILE A 213 -9.95 4.55 26.72
CA ILE A 213 -9.61 3.92 25.45
C ILE A 213 -9.82 4.91 24.31
N GLU A 214 -8.82 5.04 23.45
CA GLU A 214 -8.95 5.73 22.18
C GLU A 214 -9.05 4.73 21.03
N PHE A 215 -9.98 4.96 20.12
CA PHE A 215 -10.13 4.14 18.92
C PHE A 215 -9.48 4.80 17.73
N GLU A 216 -8.63 4.04 17.03
CA GLU A 216 -7.97 4.53 15.83
C GLU A 216 -8.00 3.48 14.73
N PHE A 217 -8.11 3.88 13.47
CA PHE A 217 -7.95 2.89 12.40
C PHE A 217 -6.50 2.39 12.34
N VAL A 218 -5.54 3.31 12.51
CA VAL A 218 -4.10 3.05 12.53
C VAL A 218 -3.52 3.71 13.78
N ALA A 219 -2.71 3.00 14.57
CA ALA A 219 -2.23 3.49 15.87
C ALA A 219 -1.55 4.87 15.82
N SER A 220 -0.76 5.15 14.77
CA SER A 220 -0.10 6.46 14.60
C SER A 220 -1.05 7.65 14.43
N ASN A 221 -2.33 7.43 14.09
CA ASN A 221 -3.34 8.49 14.03
C ASN A 221 -3.54 9.20 15.37
N PHE A 222 -3.40 8.46 16.49
CA PHE A 222 -3.47 9.03 17.84
C PHE A 222 -2.52 10.23 17.99
N LYS A 223 -1.28 10.05 17.53
CA LYS A 223 -0.25 11.09 17.53
C LYS A 223 -0.57 12.19 16.51
N ALA A 224 -1.11 11.84 15.35
CA ALA A 224 -1.47 12.80 14.31
C ALA A 224 -2.61 13.73 14.73
N HIS A 225 -3.54 13.24 15.55
CA HIS A 225 -4.63 14.02 16.15
C HIS A 225 -4.16 14.89 17.34
N GLY A 226 -2.95 14.67 17.85
CA GLY A 226 -2.39 15.45 18.95
C GLY A 226 -2.95 15.07 20.32
N HIS A 227 -3.41 13.83 20.47
CA HIS A 227 -3.90 13.31 21.74
C HIS A 227 -2.77 13.17 22.77
N ASP A 228 -3.11 13.44 24.03
CA ASP A 228 -2.19 13.37 25.15
C ASP A 228 -2.10 11.91 25.67
N PRO A 229 -0.93 11.25 25.59
CA PRO A 229 -0.75 9.89 26.10
C PRO A 229 -1.10 9.73 27.58
N ASP A 230 -0.96 10.76 28.42
CA ASP A 230 -1.23 10.65 29.86
C ASP A 230 -2.74 10.61 30.17
N GLN A 231 -3.57 11.00 29.20
CA GLN A 231 -5.03 11.03 29.30
C GLN A 231 -5.70 9.78 28.71
N CYS A 232 -4.92 8.80 28.24
CA CYS A 232 -5.41 7.57 27.62
C CYS A 232 -4.61 6.35 28.11
N ASP A 233 -5.29 5.24 28.42
CA ASP A 233 -4.65 4.04 28.94
C ASP A 233 -4.39 3.01 27.82
N PHE A 234 -5.29 2.96 26.82
CA PHE A 234 -5.21 2.01 25.70
C PHE A 234 -5.56 2.66 24.36
N ILE A 235 -4.82 2.30 23.32
CA ILE A 235 -5.22 2.53 21.93
C ILE A 235 -5.72 1.21 21.36
N VAL A 236 -6.98 1.17 20.92
CA VAL A 236 -7.53 0.03 20.19
C VAL A 236 -7.55 0.38 18.71
N CYS A 237 -6.84 -0.41 17.89
CA CYS A 237 -6.73 -0.13 16.46
C CYS A 237 -6.83 -1.36 15.57
N TRP A 238 -7.09 -1.14 14.27
CA TRP A 238 -7.01 -2.23 13.29
C TRP A 238 -5.56 -2.61 12.99
N LYS A 239 -4.69 -1.62 12.81
CA LYS A 239 -3.28 -1.80 12.47
C LYS A 239 -2.37 -1.00 13.39
N ASN A 240 -1.37 -1.66 13.97
CA ASN A 240 -0.32 -0.99 14.73
C ASN A 240 0.91 -0.73 13.84
N ASP A 241 1.18 0.55 13.56
CA ASP A 241 2.38 1.03 12.87
C ASP A 241 3.29 1.89 13.78
N TRP A 242 2.96 1.98 15.07
CA TRP A 242 3.67 2.79 16.05
C TRP A 242 4.31 1.89 17.13
N LEU A 243 5.49 1.37 16.82
CA LEU A 243 6.19 0.39 17.67
C LEU A 243 6.62 0.97 19.03
N ASP A 244 7.11 2.22 19.03
CA ASP A 244 7.54 2.93 20.24
C ASP A 244 6.40 3.78 20.85
N CYS A 245 5.16 3.27 20.80
CA CYS A 245 4.01 3.96 21.37
C CYS A 245 4.09 3.96 22.90
N PRO A 246 3.95 5.13 23.57
CA PRO A 246 3.98 5.19 25.04
C PRO A 246 2.70 4.66 25.68
N VAL A 247 1.60 4.57 24.92
CA VAL A 247 0.31 4.01 25.36
C VAL A 247 0.24 2.53 24.94
N THR A 248 -0.43 1.70 25.75
CA THR A 248 -0.62 0.28 25.41
C THR A 248 -1.51 0.14 24.17
N VAL A 249 -1.01 -0.51 23.11
CA VAL A 249 -1.75 -0.69 21.85
C VAL A 249 -2.33 -2.10 21.73
N ILE A 250 -3.62 -2.18 21.42
CA ILE A 250 -4.37 -3.40 21.12
C ILE A 250 -4.66 -3.42 19.62
N GLU A 251 -4.00 -4.33 18.89
CA GLU A 251 -4.14 -4.47 17.44
C GLU A 251 -5.16 -5.56 17.09
N LEU A 252 -6.39 -5.16 16.75
CA LEU A 252 -7.50 -6.08 16.53
C LEU A 252 -7.24 -7.07 15.39
N SER A 253 -6.54 -6.67 14.32
CA SER A 253 -6.21 -7.59 13.21
C SER A 253 -5.39 -8.80 13.67
N LYS A 254 -4.64 -8.69 14.77
CA LYS A 254 -3.91 -9.79 15.41
C LYS A 254 -4.70 -10.44 16.53
N GLU A 255 -5.43 -9.67 17.34
CA GLU A 255 -6.18 -10.22 18.47
C GLU A 255 -7.32 -11.14 18.02
N ILE A 256 -8.05 -10.82 16.95
CA ILE A 256 -9.16 -11.67 16.50
C ILE A 256 -8.70 -13.04 16.00
N LEU A 257 -7.46 -13.16 15.52
CA LEU A 257 -6.88 -14.46 15.09
C LEU A 257 -6.66 -15.42 16.26
N LYS A 258 -6.63 -14.90 17.50
CA LYS A 258 -6.47 -15.68 18.73
C LYS A 258 -7.81 -16.13 19.30
N LEU A 259 -8.92 -15.57 18.81
CA LEU A 259 -10.27 -15.80 19.32
C LEU A 259 -11.03 -16.81 18.45
N PRO A 260 -11.96 -17.58 19.05
CA PRO A 260 -12.78 -18.52 18.28
C PRO A 260 -13.78 -17.78 17.38
N SER A 261 -13.99 -18.28 16.16
CA SER A 261 -14.83 -17.68 15.11
C SER A 261 -16.36 -17.82 15.32
N ARG A 262 -16.82 -18.18 16.52
CA ARG A 262 -18.22 -18.63 16.79
C ARG A 262 -19.31 -17.60 16.48
#